data_AF-A0A7Y2EBA7-F1
#
_entry.id   AF-A0A7Y2EBA7-F1
#
_cell.length_a   1.000
_cell.length_b   1.000
_cell.length_c   1.000
_cell.angle_alpha   90.00
_cell.angle_beta   90.00
_cell.angle_gamma   90.00
#
_symmetry.space_group_name_H-M   'P 1'
#
loop_
_entity.id
_entity.type
_entity.pdbx_description
1 polymer ?
#
loop_
_entity_poly.entity_id
_entity_poly.type
_entity_poly.pdbx_seq_one_letter_code
_entity_poly.pdbx_strand_id
1 'polypeptide(L)'
;MQAVRLACLGILVALLVSACGADDRPALIVHTASSLADALEEIAATAPELNVKIKPGGSGQLAASLNGGAPGDLFFSAHPQWVDELIYTKVLEADSRTTICGNRMVLIRHRDAGAPYATPQELAKSPRIALGDPDSVPAGHYAWQTLVAWQLTKDIDDRMTTTPSARIALALVEKKAADAGFVYESDALRSDQVRVDLVIDPKYHEEIRYTGSIVSRSTQKENAKK
;
A
#
# COMPACT_ATOMS: atom_id res chain seq x y z
N MET A 1 -50.22 40.27 -4.45
CA MET A 1 -49.80 38.88 -4.77
C MET A 1 -48.79 38.75 -5.92
N GLN A 2 -48.36 39.83 -6.61
CA GLN A 2 -47.36 39.75 -7.68
C GLN A 2 -45.91 39.97 -7.22
N ALA A 3 -45.67 40.74 -6.14
CA ALA A 3 -44.32 41.03 -5.65
C ALA A 3 -43.60 39.83 -5.00
N VAL A 4 -44.36 38.87 -4.44
CA VAL A 4 -43.79 37.68 -3.78
C VAL A 4 -43.32 36.63 -4.80
N ARG A 5 -43.89 36.63 -6.02
CA ARG A 5 -43.51 35.67 -7.08
C ARG A 5 -42.20 36.04 -7.79
N LEU A 6 -41.82 37.31 -7.84
CA LEU A 6 -40.55 37.74 -8.43
C LEU A 6 -39.35 37.51 -7.50
N ALA A 7 -39.54 37.61 -6.18
CA ALA A 7 -38.48 37.36 -5.20
C ALA A 7 -38.04 35.88 -5.16
N CYS A 8 -38.97 34.94 -5.38
CA CYS A 8 -38.64 33.51 -5.44
C CYS A 8 -37.92 33.10 -6.74
N LEU A 9 -38.06 33.87 -7.83
CA LEU A 9 -37.37 33.58 -9.10
C LEU A 9 -35.92 34.09 -9.10
N GLY A 10 -35.63 35.18 -8.36
CA GLY A 10 -34.27 35.70 -8.20
C GLY A 10 -33.38 34.85 -7.28
N ILE A 11 -33.96 34.16 -6.30
CA ILE A 11 -33.23 33.30 -5.35
C ILE A 11 -32.93 31.92 -5.95
N LEU A 12 -33.73 31.44 -6.92
CA LEU A 12 -33.50 30.14 -7.55
C LEU A 12 -32.37 30.16 -8.62
N VAL A 13 -32.03 31.33 -9.16
CA VAL A 13 -30.94 31.48 -10.14
C VAL A 13 -29.57 31.66 -9.47
N ALA A 14 -29.52 32.12 -8.22
CA ALA A 14 -28.28 32.28 -7.46
C ALA A 14 -27.73 30.96 -6.87
N LEU A 15 -28.51 29.88 -6.88
CA LEU A 15 -28.12 28.57 -6.33
C LEU A 15 -27.49 27.61 -7.37
N LEU A 16 -27.31 28.05 -8.62
CA LEU A 16 -26.77 27.22 -9.71
C LEU A 16 -25.31 27.51 -10.07
N VAL A 17 -24.62 28.42 -9.37
CA VAL A 17 -23.23 28.80 -9.71
C VAL A 17 -22.19 28.19 -8.76
N SER A 18 -22.59 27.33 -7.82
CA SER A 18 -21.65 26.43 -7.14
C SER A 18 -21.39 25.17 -7.97
N ALA A 19 -21.08 25.36 -9.26
CA ALA A 19 -20.42 24.33 -10.04
C ALA A 19 -19.02 24.17 -9.46
N CYS A 20 -18.82 23.12 -8.65
CA CYS A 20 -17.51 22.59 -8.32
C CYS A 20 -16.64 22.63 -9.58
N GLY A 21 -15.48 23.27 -9.47
CA GLY A 21 -14.44 23.15 -10.49
C GLY A 21 -14.03 21.68 -10.57
N ALA A 22 -14.68 20.93 -11.47
CA ALA A 22 -14.18 19.65 -11.90
C ALA A 22 -12.88 19.95 -12.66
N ASP A 23 -11.79 19.39 -12.17
CA ASP A 23 -10.53 19.45 -12.88
C ASP A 23 -10.64 18.60 -14.15
N ASP A 24 -10.89 19.26 -15.29
CA ASP A 24 -11.05 18.65 -16.61
C ASP A 24 -9.74 18.03 -17.16
N ARG A 25 -8.62 18.16 -16.43
CA ARG A 25 -7.36 17.54 -16.81
C ARG A 25 -7.42 16.01 -16.64
N PRO A 26 -6.91 15.23 -17.61
CA PRO A 26 -6.76 13.79 -17.44
C PRO A 26 -5.96 13.49 -16.17
N ALA A 27 -6.48 12.62 -15.32
CA ALA A 27 -5.81 12.29 -14.05
C ALA A 27 -4.64 11.34 -14.29
N LEU A 28 -3.47 11.62 -13.71
CA LEU A 28 -2.31 10.73 -13.73
C LEU A 28 -2.55 9.57 -12.74
N ILE A 29 -2.79 8.36 -13.26
CA ILE A 29 -3.16 7.19 -12.45
C ILE A 29 -1.90 6.47 -11.97
N VAL A 30 -1.72 6.43 -10.66
CA VAL A 30 -0.56 5.79 -10.01
C VAL A 30 -1.01 4.56 -9.24
N HIS A 31 -0.70 3.38 -9.74
CA HIS A 31 -0.87 2.13 -9.00
C HIS A 31 0.32 1.95 -8.06
N THR A 32 0.09 1.82 -6.75
CA THR A 32 1.19 1.80 -5.78
C THR A 32 0.97 0.79 -4.67
N ALA A 33 2.05 0.18 -4.18
CA ALA A 33 2.05 -0.59 -2.95
C ALA A 33 1.43 0.24 -1.81
N SER A 34 0.53 -0.37 -1.04
CA SER A 34 -0.18 0.33 0.03
C SER A 34 0.75 1.06 1.00
N SER A 35 1.94 0.50 1.29
CA SER A 35 2.93 1.10 2.18
C SER A 35 3.57 2.41 1.66
N LEU A 36 3.47 2.70 0.36
CA LEU A 36 3.92 3.97 -0.24
C LEU A 36 2.83 5.03 -0.36
N ALA A 37 1.56 4.68 -0.08
CA ALA A 37 0.42 5.50 -0.46
C ALA A 37 0.50 6.93 0.10
N ASP A 38 0.73 7.09 1.41
CA ASP A 38 0.67 8.42 2.03
C ASP A 38 1.87 9.29 1.60
N ALA A 39 3.07 8.68 1.45
CA ALA A 39 4.23 9.40 0.94
C ALA A 39 3.99 9.92 -0.48
N LEU A 40 3.35 9.11 -1.33
CA LEU A 40 2.99 9.53 -2.69
C LEU A 40 1.83 10.53 -2.71
N GLU A 41 0.90 10.46 -1.75
CA GLU A 41 -0.15 11.47 -1.59
C GLU A 41 0.42 12.83 -1.18
N GLU A 42 1.40 12.85 -0.27
CA GLU A 42 2.12 14.06 0.11
C GLU A 42 2.89 14.66 -1.07
N ILE A 43 3.59 13.81 -1.84
CA ILE A 43 4.30 14.24 -3.07
C ILE A 43 3.29 14.78 -4.10
N ALA A 44 2.18 14.09 -4.33
CA ALA A 44 1.12 14.51 -5.25
C ALA A 44 0.53 15.88 -4.87
N ALA A 45 0.40 16.17 -3.57
CA ALA A 45 -0.07 17.47 -3.09
C ALA A 45 0.89 18.63 -3.44
N THR A 46 2.17 18.36 -3.68
CA THR A 46 3.15 19.37 -4.14
C THR A 46 3.09 19.65 -5.64
N ALA A 47 2.42 18.79 -6.42
CA ALA A 47 2.27 18.89 -7.87
C ALA A 47 0.79 18.83 -8.30
N PRO A 48 -0.07 19.75 -7.82
CA PRO A 48 -1.51 19.74 -8.12
C PRO A 48 -1.82 19.91 -9.62
N GLU A 49 -0.84 20.36 -10.41
CA GLU A 49 -0.96 20.47 -11.85
C GLU A 49 -1.01 19.13 -12.59
N LEU A 50 -0.53 18.05 -11.96
CA LEU A 50 -0.49 16.71 -12.55
C LEU A 50 -1.78 15.91 -12.32
N ASN A 51 -2.72 16.39 -11.49
CA ASN A 51 -3.98 15.72 -11.15
C ASN A 51 -3.78 14.23 -10.81
N VAL A 52 -2.85 13.96 -9.87
CA VAL A 52 -2.44 12.59 -9.53
C VAL A 52 -3.55 11.86 -8.78
N LYS A 53 -3.90 10.66 -9.23
CA LYS A 53 -4.82 9.74 -8.55
C LYS A 53 -4.09 8.48 -8.10
N ILE A 54 -3.85 8.40 -6.80
CA ILE A 54 -3.23 7.23 -6.17
C ILE A 54 -4.24 6.07 -6.07
N LYS A 55 -3.81 4.89 -6.51
CA LYS A 55 -4.52 3.60 -6.43
C LYS A 55 -3.69 2.64 -5.59
N PRO A 56 -3.86 2.64 -4.25
CA PRO A 56 -3.08 1.78 -3.38
C PRO A 56 -3.63 0.35 -3.37
N GLY A 57 -2.75 -0.63 -3.23
CA GLY A 57 -3.13 -2.05 -3.15
C GLY A 57 -1.95 -2.96 -2.79
N GLY A 58 -2.17 -4.27 -2.81
CA GLY A 58 -1.09 -5.25 -2.77
C GLY A 58 -0.37 -5.28 -4.12
N SER A 59 0.96 -5.26 -4.14
CA SER A 59 1.72 -5.11 -5.40
C SER A 59 1.42 -6.22 -6.42
N GLY A 60 1.23 -7.47 -5.99
CA GLY A 60 0.84 -8.56 -6.90
C GLY A 60 -0.58 -8.40 -7.45
N GLN A 61 -1.54 -7.96 -6.62
CA GLN A 61 -2.90 -7.66 -7.08
C GLN A 61 -2.92 -6.53 -8.12
N LEU A 62 -2.18 -5.45 -7.87
CA LEU A 62 -2.06 -4.34 -8.80
C LEU A 62 -1.33 -4.75 -10.08
N ALA A 63 -0.29 -5.57 -9.97
CA ALA A 63 0.41 -6.10 -11.14
C ALA A 63 -0.50 -6.97 -12.00
N ALA A 64 -1.23 -7.91 -11.40
CA ALA A 64 -2.23 -8.71 -12.10
C ALA A 64 -3.30 -7.84 -12.78
N SER A 65 -3.75 -6.76 -12.13
CA SER A 65 -4.71 -5.81 -12.69
C SER A 65 -4.14 -5.07 -13.92
N LEU A 66 -2.91 -4.57 -13.84
CA LEU A 66 -2.23 -3.93 -14.96
C LEU A 66 -1.97 -4.90 -16.11
N ASN A 67 -1.54 -6.13 -15.81
CA ASN A 67 -1.37 -7.17 -16.82
C ASN A 67 -2.72 -7.49 -17.52
N GLY A 68 -3.81 -7.51 -16.76
CA GLY A 68 -5.18 -7.68 -17.25
C GLY A 68 -5.79 -6.49 -18.01
N GLY A 69 -5.04 -5.41 -18.22
CA GLY A 69 -5.49 -4.29 -19.07
C GLY A 69 -5.98 -3.04 -18.32
N ALA A 70 -5.91 -3.00 -16.99
CA ALA A 70 -6.38 -1.83 -16.23
C ALA A 70 -5.64 -0.53 -16.62
N PRO A 71 -6.32 0.62 -16.77
CA PRO A 71 -5.65 1.87 -17.09
C PRO A 71 -4.69 2.28 -15.96
N GLY A 72 -3.57 2.88 -16.32
CA GLY A 72 -2.51 3.29 -15.39
C GLY A 72 -1.41 4.03 -16.11
N ASP A 73 -0.71 4.90 -15.38
CA ASP A 73 0.40 5.70 -15.89
C ASP A 73 1.72 5.35 -15.20
N LEU A 74 1.67 5.11 -13.89
CA LEU A 74 2.81 4.69 -13.07
C LEU A 74 2.46 3.46 -12.25
N PHE A 75 3.45 2.61 -12.03
CA PHE A 75 3.39 1.48 -11.10
C PHE A 75 4.56 1.53 -10.13
N PHE A 76 4.28 1.47 -8.83
CA PHE A 76 5.29 1.36 -7.76
C PHE A 76 5.04 0.11 -6.92
N SER A 77 6.02 -0.79 -6.90
CA SER A 77 5.95 -2.07 -6.20
C SER A 77 6.86 -2.09 -4.97
N ALA A 78 6.45 -2.81 -3.93
CA ALA A 78 7.29 -3.10 -2.76
C ALA A 78 8.20 -4.33 -2.95
N HIS A 79 8.09 -5.03 -4.08
CA HIS A 79 8.94 -6.17 -4.45
C HIS A 79 9.36 -6.05 -5.93
N PRO A 80 10.65 -6.19 -6.26
CA PRO A 80 11.14 -6.04 -7.62
C PRO A 80 10.52 -7.04 -8.61
N GLN A 81 10.21 -8.26 -8.16
CA GLN A 81 9.62 -9.31 -9.01
C GLN A 81 8.39 -8.86 -9.82
N TRP A 82 7.51 -8.03 -9.24
CA TRP A 82 6.29 -7.58 -9.91
C TRP A 82 6.61 -6.57 -11.03
N VAL A 83 7.66 -5.77 -10.86
CA VAL A 83 8.16 -4.90 -11.93
C VAL A 83 8.83 -5.74 -13.00
N ASP A 84 9.62 -6.74 -12.61
CA ASP A 84 10.30 -7.67 -13.54
C ASP A 84 9.28 -8.43 -14.41
N GLU A 85 8.21 -8.97 -13.81
CA GLU A 85 7.12 -9.65 -14.52
C GLU A 85 6.40 -8.73 -15.50
N LEU A 86 6.09 -7.50 -15.08
CA LEU A 86 5.39 -6.55 -15.93
C LEU A 86 6.28 -5.97 -17.05
N ILE A 87 7.59 -5.89 -16.85
CA ILE A 87 8.55 -5.59 -17.92
C ILE A 87 8.60 -6.77 -18.91
N TYR A 88 8.70 -8.00 -18.41
CA TYR A 88 8.74 -9.21 -19.24
C TYR A 88 7.48 -9.32 -20.14
N THR A 89 6.32 -9.00 -19.60
CA THR A 89 5.03 -8.95 -20.32
C THR A 89 4.80 -7.65 -21.10
N LYS A 90 5.79 -6.74 -21.14
CA LYS A 90 5.78 -5.44 -21.85
C LYS A 90 4.71 -4.44 -21.38
N VAL A 91 4.15 -4.65 -20.19
CA VAL A 91 3.20 -3.75 -19.56
C VAL A 91 3.89 -2.49 -19.00
N LEU A 92 5.17 -2.61 -18.61
CA LEU A 92 6.01 -1.51 -18.13
C LEU A 92 7.20 -1.24 -19.07
N GLU A 93 7.66 0.00 -19.12
CA GLU A 93 8.84 0.42 -19.87
C GLU A 93 10.13 0.11 -19.09
N ALA A 94 10.93 -0.83 -19.58
CA ALA A 94 12.16 -1.26 -18.91
C ALA A 94 13.12 -0.10 -18.59
N ASP A 95 13.28 0.83 -19.52
CA ASP A 95 14.21 1.98 -19.40
C ASP A 95 13.75 3.03 -18.38
N SER A 96 12.49 2.95 -17.93
CA SER A 96 11.94 3.84 -16.89
C SER A 96 12.04 3.26 -15.48
N ARG A 97 12.59 2.05 -15.32
CA ARG A 97 12.71 1.39 -14.02
C ARG A 97 13.60 2.19 -13.08
N THR A 98 13.12 2.43 -11.86
CA THR A 98 13.90 3.10 -10.82
C THR A 98 13.61 2.52 -9.44
N THR A 99 14.66 2.31 -8.64
CA THR A 99 14.54 2.02 -7.20
C THR A 99 14.43 3.34 -6.45
N ILE A 100 13.35 3.54 -5.68
CA ILE A 100 13.04 4.82 -5.04
C ILE A 100 13.40 4.85 -3.54
N CYS A 101 13.24 3.73 -2.83
CA CYS A 101 13.53 3.64 -1.39
C CYS A 101 13.59 2.17 -0.94
N GLY A 102 13.94 1.94 0.33
CA GLY A 102 13.87 0.64 0.98
C GLY A 102 12.97 0.66 2.22
N ASN A 103 12.77 -0.50 2.85
CA ASN A 103 12.07 -0.62 4.14
C ASN A 103 12.68 -1.68 5.05
N ARG A 104 12.13 -1.81 6.25
CA ARG A 104 12.43 -2.90 7.19
C ARG A 104 11.15 -3.61 7.58
N MET A 105 11.24 -4.92 7.78
CA MET A 105 10.14 -5.72 8.30
C MET A 105 10.17 -5.70 9.83
N VAL A 106 8.99 -5.60 10.44
CA VAL A 106 8.83 -5.62 11.89
C VAL A 106 7.72 -6.58 12.29
N LEU A 107 7.88 -7.19 13.48
CA LEU A 107 6.81 -7.88 14.18
C LEU A 107 6.18 -6.91 15.16
N ILE A 108 4.88 -6.68 15.03
CA ILE A 108 4.11 -5.78 15.87
C ILE A 108 3.14 -6.55 16.77
N ARG A 109 2.79 -5.92 17.89
CA ARG A 109 1.66 -6.30 18.75
C ARG A 109 0.88 -5.07 19.15
N HIS A 110 -0.35 -5.26 19.62
CA HIS A 110 -1.11 -4.18 20.23
C HIS A 110 -0.33 -3.55 21.40
N ARG A 111 -0.42 -2.23 21.61
CA ARG A 111 0.33 -1.50 22.64
C ARG A 111 0.03 -2.01 24.06
N ASP A 112 -1.22 -2.33 24.34
CA ASP A 112 -1.68 -2.96 25.61
C ASP A 112 -1.33 -4.45 25.76
N ALA A 113 -0.66 -5.07 24.79
CA ALA A 113 -0.21 -6.45 24.98
C ALA A 113 0.77 -6.55 26.16
N GLY A 114 0.99 -7.76 26.68
CA GLY A 114 1.94 -8.00 27.79
C GLY A 114 3.39 -7.64 27.45
N ALA A 115 4.36 -8.20 28.17
CA ALA A 115 5.77 -7.94 27.90
C ALA A 115 6.12 -8.14 26.40
N PRO A 116 6.98 -7.27 25.81
CA PRO A 116 7.46 -7.45 24.45
C PRO A 116 8.17 -8.80 24.29
N TYR A 117 8.08 -9.40 23.10
CA TYR A 117 8.88 -10.59 22.80
C TYR A 117 10.38 -10.27 22.86
N ALA A 118 11.13 -11.06 23.63
CA ALA A 118 12.59 -10.97 23.68
C ALA A 118 13.24 -11.79 22.57
N THR A 119 12.58 -12.85 22.11
CA THR A 119 13.07 -13.70 21.01
C THR A 119 11.98 -14.01 19.99
N PRO A 120 12.36 -14.31 18.73
CA PRO A 120 11.40 -14.74 17.72
C PRO A 120 10.55 -15.95 18.11
N GLN A 121 11.11 -16.88 18.90
CA GLN A 121 10.44 -18.12 19.29
C GLN A 121 9.20 -17.87 20.18
N GLU A 122 9.13 -16.72 20.84
CA GLU A 122 7.94 -16.36 21.62
C GLU A 122 6.70 -16.14 20.76
N LEU A 123 6.87 -15.84 19.46
CA LEU A 123 5.79 -15.76 18.50
C LEU A 123 4.96 -17.05 18.45
N ALA A 124 5.58 -18.23 18.68
CA ALA A 124 4.90 -19.52 18.72
C ALA A 124 3.80 -19.60 19.79
N LYS A 125 3.79 -18.69 20.77
CA LYS A 125 2.75 -18.59 21.82
C LYS A 125 1.56 -17.71 21.40
N SER A 126 1.66 -17.00 20.28
CA SER A 126 0.60 -16.11 19.78
C SER A 126 -0.56 -16.93 19.22
N PRO A 127 -1.81 -16.74 19.68
CA PRO A 127 -2.93 -17.51 19.18
C PRO A 127 -3.38 -17.08 17.78
N ARG A 128 -3.17 -15.82 17.39
CA ARG A 128 -3.56 -15.29 16.08
C ARG A 128 -2.46 -14.39 15.52
N ILE A 129 -2.01 -14.68 14.31
CA ILE A 129 -0.91 -13.95 13.66
C ILE A 129 -1.40 -13.43 12.31
N ALA A 130 -1.27 -12.13 12.06
CA ALA A 130 -1.64 -11.53 10.78
C ALA A 130 -0.42 -11.23 9.92
N LEU A 131 -0.47 -11.59 8.63
CA LEU A 131 0.52 -11.17 7.64
C LEU A 131 -0.18 -10.91 6.30
N GLY A 132 0.49 -10.21 5.40
CA GLY A 132 0.05 -10.20 4.00
C GLY A 132 0.02 -11.61 3.42
N ASP A 133 -0.84 -11.86 2.43
CA ASP A 133 -0.79 -13.08 1.63
C ASP A 133 0.61 -13.26 0.99
N PRO A 134 1.37 -14.32 1.32
CA PRO A 134 2.74 -14.51 0.83
C PRO A 134 2.87 -14.59 -0.69
N ASP A 135 1.80 -14.99 -1.38
CA ASP A 135 1.82 -15.20 -2.83
C ASP A 135 1.56 -13.89 -3.60
N SER A 136 0.90 -12.91 -2.97
CA SER A 136 0.42 -11.70 -3.66
C SER A 136 0.84 -10.38 -3.00
N VAL A 137 1.23 -10.40 -1.72
CA VAL A 137 1.59 -9.23 -0.92
C VAL A 137 3.07 -9.31 -0.54
N PRO A 138 3.91 -8.36 -1.00
CA PRO A 138 5.33 -8.33 -0.65
C PRO A 138 5.65 -8.45 0.84
N ALA A 139 4.92 -7.74 1.71
CA ALA A 139 5.12 -7.86 3.15
C ALA A 139 4.83 -9.27 3.66
N GLY A 140 3.83 -9.95 3.08
CA GLY A 140 3.54 -11.35 3.33
C GLY A 140 4.67 -12.27 2.90
N HIS A 141 5.22 -12.03 1.71
CA HIS A 141 6.35 -12.80 1.19
C HIS A 141 7.58 -12.72 2.10
N TYR A 142 7.97 -11.50 2.48
CA TYR A 142 9.10 -11.28 3.40
C TYR A 142 8.84 -11.84 4.81
N ALA A 143 7.59 -11.72 5.30
CA ALA A 143 7.19 -12.35 6.55
C ALA A 143 7.33 -13.87 6.47
N TRP A 144 6.89 -14.49 5.38
CA TRP A 144 7.01 -15.91 5.15
C TRP A 144 8.46 -16.39 5.09
N GLN A 145 9.33 -15.68 4.35
CA GLN A 145 10.77 -15.96 4.34
C GLN A 145 11.36 -15.92 5.75
N THR A 146 10.97 -14.91 6.54
CA THR A 146 11.41 -14.77 7.93
C THR A 146 10.95 -15.95 8.79
N LEU A 147 9.68 -16.33 8.69
CA LEU A 147 9.10 -17.44 9.45
C LEU A 147 9.74 -18.78 9.10
N VAL A 148 10.07 -19.01 7.83
CA VAL A 148 10.83 -20.18 7.37
C VAL A 148 12.22 -20.18 7.98
N ALA A 149 12.93 -19.04 7.94
CA ALA A 149 14.27 -18.92 8.50
C ALA A 149 14.30 -19.08 10.03
N TRP A 150 13.24 -18.68 10.72
CA TRP A 150 13.04 -18.90 12.16
C TRP A 150 12.55 -20.31 12.50
N GLN A 151 12.23 -21.14 11.49
CA GLN A 151 11.69 -22.49 11.65
C GLN A 151 10.34 -22.53 12.39
N LEU A 152 9.53 -21.48 12.27
CA LEU A 152 8.27 -21.34 13.00
C LEU A 152 7.03 -21.71 12.19
N THR A 153 7.14 -21.88 10.86
CA THR A 153 5.99 -22.09 9.97
C THR A 153 5.10 -23.25 10.42
N LYS A 154 5.68 -24.39 10.80
CA LYS A 154 4.92 -25.55 11.29
C LYS A 154 4.17 -25.28 12.59
N ASP A 155 4.73 -24.47 13.47
CA ASP A 155 4.14 -24.20 14.78
C ASP A 155 2.93 -23.28 14.67
N ILE A 156 2.88 -22.41 13.66
CA ILE A 156 1.90 -21.32 13.58
C ILE A 156 0.93 -21.42 12.39
N ASP A 157 1.05 -22.45 11.56
CA ASP A 157 0.33 -22.56 10.28
C ASP A 157 -1.20 -22.39 10.43
N ASP A 158 -1.77 -23.04 11.44
CA ASP A 158 -3.20 -23.02 11.77
C ASP A 158 -3.68 -21.71 12.43
N ARG A 159 -2.76 -20.80 12.74
CA ARG A 159 -3.00 -19.54 13.46
C ARG A 159 -2.72 -18.29 12.61
N MET A 160 -2.27 -18.49 11.37
CA MET A 160 -2.01 -17.39 10.45
C MET A 160 -3.29 -16.93 9.74
N THR A 161 -3.48 -15.62 9.70
CA THR A 161 -4.47 -14.96 8.85
C THR A 161 -3.72 -14.16 7.79
N THR A 162 -3.91 -14.53 6.53
CA THR A 162 -3.37 -13.79 5.39
C THR A 162 -4.30 -12.64 5.01
N THR A 163 -3.73 -11.51 4.60
CA THR A 163 -4.47 -10.29 4.27
C THR A 163 -4.07 -9.77 2.89
N PRO A 164 -4.93 -8.98 2.20
CA PRO A 164 -4.58 -8.45 0.88
C PRO A 164 -3.62 -7.25 0.91
N SER A 165 -3.18 -6.80 2.11
CA SER A 165 -2.10 -5.81 2.26
C SER A 165 -1.55 -5.80 3.69
N ALA A 166 -0.32 -5.29 3.86
CA ALA A 166 0.30 -5.06 5.17
C ALA A 166 -0.55 -4.14 6.07
N ARG A 167 -1.23 -3.14 5.49
CA ARG A 167 -2.11 -2.22 6.23
C ARG A 167 -3.33 -2.93 6.81
N ILE A 168 -3.85 -3.96 6.13
CA ILE A 168 -4.95 -4.76 6.68
C ILE A 168 -4.43 -5.65 7.81
N ALA A 169 -3.21 -6.20 7.71
CA ALA A 169 -2.60 -6.94 8.82
C ALA A 169 -2.38 -6.04 10.04
N LEU A 170 -1.88 -4.81 9.84
CA LEU A 170 -1.79 -3.78 10.88
C LEU A 170 -3.15 -3.55 11.55
N ALA A 171 -4.19 -3.30 10.75
CA ALA A 171 -5.54 -3.04 11.27
C ALA A 171 -6.13 -4.21 12.08
N LEU A 172 -5.77 -5.46 11.76
CA LEU A 172 -6.17 -6.62 12.57
C LEU A 172 -5.49 -6.61 13.95
N VAL A 173 -4.21 -6.21 14.02
CA VAL A 173 -3.49 -6.08 15.30
C VAL A 173 -4.02 -4.91 16.13
N GLU A 174 -4.28 -3.76 15.50
CA GLU A 174 -4.93 -2.60 16.14
C GLU A 174 -6.26 -2.97 16.79
N LYS A 175 -7.08 -3.76 16.07
CA LYS A 175 -8.39 -4.19 16.54
C LYS A 175 -8.34 -5.38 17.51
N LYS A 176 -7.15 -5.83 17.93
CA LYS A 176 -6.94 -7.04 18.73
C LYS A 176 -7.59 -8.29 18.11
N ALA A 177 -7.80 -8.29 16.79
CA ALA A 177 -8.27 -9.42 16.00
C ALA A 177 -7.12 -10.39 15.66
N ALA A 178 -5.88 -9.88 15.66
CA ALA A 178 -4.65 -10.66 15.71
C ALA A 178 -3.80 -10.21 16.92
N ASP A 179 -3.05 -11.14 17.51
CA ASP A 179 -2.23 -10.91 18.71
C ASP A 179 -0.81 -10.43 18.36
N ALA A 180 -0.36 -10.78 17.15
CA ALA A 180 0.86 -10.30 16.53
C ALA A 180 0.65 -10.14 15.01
N GLY A 181 1.50 -9.35 14.35
CA GLY A 181 1.48 -9.28 12.90
C GLY A 181 2.79 -8.79 12.29
N PHE A 182 2.99 -9.12 11.02
CA PHE A 182 4.16 -8.70 10.24
C PHE A 182 3.79 -7.55 9.31
N VAL A 183 4.49 -6.43 9.46
CA VAL A 183 4.27 -5.21 8.68
C VAL A 183 5.60 -4.51 8.40
N TYR A 184 5.59 -3.48 7.55
CA TYR A 184 6.75 -2.62 7.41
C TYR A 184 6.90 -1.68 8.62
N GLU A 185 8.14 -1.32 8.96
CA GLU A 185 8.42 -0.36 10.04
C GLU A 185 7.70 0.97 9.81
N SER A 186 7.63 1.43 8.55
CA SER A 186 6.87 2.62 8.17
C SER A 186 5.37 2.52 8.45
N ASP A 187 4.76 1.33 8.30
CA ASP A 187 3.34 1.14 8.63
C ASP A 187 3.14 1.16 10.16
N ALA A 188 4.04 0.52 10.92
CA ALA A 188 3.97 0.49 12.38
C ALA A 188 4.12 1.88 13.01
N LEU A 189 5.02 2.72 12.49
CA LEU A 189 5.26 4.08 12.98
C LEU A 189 4.05 5.03 12.83
N ARG A 190 3.06 4.66 12.00
CA ARG A 190 1.84 5.45 11.77
C ARG A 190 0.74 5.18 12.78
N SER A 191 0.88 4.15 13.60
CA SER A 191 -0.16 3.72 14.53
C SER A 191 0.30 3.92 15.97
N ASP A 192 -0.54 4.61 16.74
CA ASP A 192 -0.40 4.73 18.19
C ASP A 192 -1.00 3.52 18.93
N GLN A 193 -1.72 2.62 18.24
CA GLN A 193 -2.36 1.45 18.84
C GLN A 193 -1.46 0.22 18.89
N VAL A 194 -0.39 0.19 18.10
CA VAL A 194 0.58 -0.92 18.09
C VAL A 194 1.95 -0.47 18.59
N ARG A 195 2.81 -1.45 18.83
CA ARG A 195 4.23 -1.27 19.08
C ARG A 195 5.02 -2.32 18.32
N VAL A 196 6.28 -2.02 18.05
CA VAL A 196 7.24 -2.97 17.47
C VAL A 196 7.84 -3.79 18.60
N ASP A 197 7.62 -5.10 18.57
CA ASP A 197 8.24 -6.03 19.52
C ASP A 197 9.59 -6.51 18.99
N LEU A 198 9.70 -6.79 17.68
CA LEU A 198 10.95 -7.19 17.05
C LEU A 198 11.14 -6.45 15.73
N VAL A 199 12.36 -5.95 15.50
CA VAL A 199 12.79 -5.58 14.16
C VAL A 199 13.53 -6.75 13.53
N ILE A 200 13.14 -7.12 12.32
CA ILE A 200 13.66 -8.32 11.68
C ILE A 200 15.02 -8.02 11.06
N ASP A 201 15.99 -8.88 11.35
CA ASP A 201 17.33 -8.80 10.76
C ASP A 201 17.22 -9.09 9.24
N PRO A 202 17.76 -8.21 8.38
CA PRO A 202 17.71 -8.38 6.93
C PRO A 202 18.27 -9.72 6.41
N LYS A 203 19.04 -10.48 7.19
CA LYS A 203 19.49 -11.82 6.76
C LYS A 203 18.37 -12.87 6.67
N TYR A 204 17.19 -12.58 7.23
CA TYR A 204 16.07 -13.53 7.27
C TYR A 204 15.08 -13.40 6.12
N HIS A 205 15.25 -12.41 5.25
CA HIS A 205 14.42 -12.20 4.07
C HIS A 205 15.22 -11.45 3.00
N GLU A 206 14.72 -11.41 1.77
CA GLU A 206 15.33 -10.60 0.72
C GLU A 206 15.26 -9.10 1.05
N GLU A 207 16.17 -8.30 0.48
CA GLU A 207 16.17 -6.86 0.70
C GLU A 207 14.88 -6.22 0.18
N ILE A 208 14.24 -5.42 1.03
CA ILE A 208 12.99 -4.72 0.71
C ILE A 208 13.34 -3.46 -0.09
N ARG A 209 13.04 -3.48 -1.39
CA ARG A 209 13.27 -2.34 -2.29
C ARG A 209 11.98 -1.97 -3.02
N TYR A 210 11.63 -0.70 -2.94
CA TYR A 210 10.54 -0.15 -3.74
C TYR A 210 11.03 0.25 -5.11
N THR A 211 10.41 -0.31 -6.15
CA THR A 211 10.76 -0.07 -7.55
C THR A 211 9.55 0.49 -8.29
N GLY A 212 9.76 1.55 -9.07
CA GLY A 212 8.76 2.18 -9.93
C GLY A 212 9.08 2.06 -11.40
N SER A 213 8.07 2.17 -12.26
CA SER A 213 8.22 2.26 -13.72
C SER A 213 6.94 2.83 -14.38
N ILE A 214 7.09 3.39 -15.57
CA ILE A 214 6.01 3.94 -16.40
C ILE A 214 5.28 2.79 -17.12
N VAL A 215 3.95 2.88 -17.15
CA VAL A 215 3.10 1.94 -17.88
C VAL A 215 3.23 2.19 -19.39
N SER A 216 3.59 1.16 -20.16
CA SER A 216 3.87 1.26 -21.60
C SER A 216 2.74 1.89 -22.42
N ARG A 217 1.48 1.63 -22.02
CA ARG A 217 0.27 2.15 -22.67
C ARG A 217 -0.22 3.51 -22.12
N SER A 218 0.52 4.12 -21.20
CA SER A 218 0.19 5.45 -20.68
C SER A 218 0.14 6.47 -21.82
N THR A 219 -0.91 7.29 -21.83
CA THR A 219 -1.01 8.48 -22.71
C THR A 219 -0.39 9.72 -22.07
N GLN A 220 0.13 9.60 -20.84
CA GLN A 220 0.65 10.70 -20.03
C GLN A 220 2.13 10.55 -19.68
N LYS A 221 2.93 9.90 -20.54
CA LYS A 221 4.35 9.58 -20.27
C LYS A 221 5.20 10.79 -19.88
N GLU A 222 4.96 11.95 -20.49
CA GLU A 222 5.69 13.18 -20.15
C GLU A 222 5.33 13.73 -18.77
N ASN A 223 4.09 13.52 -18.32
CA ASN A 223 3.69 13.85 -16.94
C ASN A 223 4.19 12.79 -15.96
N ALA A 224 4.24 11.52 -16.35
CA ALA A 224 4.74 10.41 -15.52
C ALA A 224 6.26 10.49 -15.25
N LYS A 225 7.03 11.17 -16.11
CA LYS A 225 8.48 11.41 -15.93
C LYS A 225 8.80 12.56 -14.97
N LYS A 226 7.85 13.47 -14.73
CA LYS A 226 8.02 14.61 -13.83
C LYS A 226 7.82 14.16 -12.39
#